data_AF-A0A455X4V2-F1
#
_entry.id   AF-A0A455X4V2-F1
#
_cell.length_a   1.000
_cell.length_b   1.000
_cell.length_c   1.000
_cell.angle_alpha   90.00
_cell.angle_beta   90.00
_cell.angle_gamma   90.00
#
_symmetry.space_group_name_H-M   'P 1'
#
loop_
_entity.id
_entity.type
_entity.pdbx_description
1 polymer ?
#
loop_
_entity_poly.entity_id
_entity_poly.type
_entity_poly.pdbx_seq_one_letter_code
_entity_poly.pdbx_strand_id
1 'polypeptide(L)' 'MAWGESYIKFPNGDSYYGELRDGKPHRQGFLKYYNGKEFIGEFRDGEYVGEGKPSIEAAR' A
#
# COMPACT_ATOMS: atom_id res chain seq x y z
N MET A 1 4.32 -6.52 20.74
CA MET A 1 4.67 -7.29 19.53
C MET A 1 4.21 -6.46 18.36
N ALA A 2 5.10 -5.63 17.81
CA ALA A 2 4.78 -4.81 16.65
C ALA A 2 4.96 -5.70 15.42
N TRP A 3 3.88 -5.94 14.67
CA TRP A 3 3.98 -6.48 13.33
C TRP A 3 4.77 -5.46 12.53
N GLY A 4 5.82 -5.88 11.82
CA GLY A 4 6.80 -5.00 11.20
C GLY A 4 6.21 -4.21 10.03
N GLU A 5 5.51 -3.13 10.33
CA GLU A 5 5.03 -2.17 9.34
C GLU A 5 6.24 -1.44 8.75
N SER A 6 6.51 -1.69 7.48
CA SER A 6 7.59 -1.05 6.75
C SER A 6 7.04 0.08 5.90
N TYR A 7 7.77 1.19 5.85
CA TYR A 7 7.45 2.35 5.02
C TYR A 7 8.40 2.43 3.82
N ILE A 8 7.86 2.42 2.61
CA ILE A 8 8.58 2.70 1.38
C ILE A 8 8.08 4.03 0.83
N LYS A 9 9.01 4.95 0.59
CA LYS A 9 8.76 6.12 -0.25
C LYS A 9 9.34 5.88 -1.64
N PHE A 10 8.49 5.96 -2.65
CA PHE A 10 8.91 5.83 -4.02
C PHE A 10 9.39 7.18 -4.58
N PRO A 11 10.32 7.18 -5.55
CA PRO A 11 10.84 8.41 -6.14
C PRO A 11 9.78 9.21 -6.92
N ASN A 12 8.69 8.57 -7.33
CA ASN A 12 7.54 9.22 -7.97
C ASN A 12 6.63 10.00 -6.99
N GLY A 13 6.93 9.95 -5.68
CA GLY A 13 6.13 10.58 -4.63
C GLY A 13 5.09 9.67 -3.99
N ASP A 14 4.93 8.43 -4.47
CA ASP A 14 4.06 7.45 -3.85
C ASP A 14 4.68 6.93 -2.55
N SER A 15 3.84 6.37 -1.69
CA SER A 15 4.19 5.94 -0.34
C SER A 15 3.45 4.66 -0.01
N TYR A 16 4.18 3.61 0.36
CA TYR A 16 3.60 2.35 0.80
C TYR A 16 3.91 2.12 2.28
N TYR A 17 2.91 1.70 3.03
CA TYR A 17 3.01 1.32 4.43
C TYR A 17 2.43 -0.08 4.58
N GLY A 18 3.21 -1.04 5.04
CA GLY A 18 2.71 -2.40 5.25
C GLY A 18 3.81 -3.41 5.39
N GLU A 19 3.43 -4.68 5.34
CA GLU A 19 4.42 -5.75 5.36
C GLU A 19 5.17 -5.78 4.02
N LEU A 20 6.48 -5.97 4.11
CA LEU A 20 7.36 -6.20 2.98
C LEU A 20 7.98 -7.57 3.11
N ARG A 21 8.07 -8.27 1.98
CA ARG A 21 8.80 -9.52 1.85
C ARG A 21 9.80 -9.37 0.72
N ASP A 22 11.08 -9.57 1.00
CA ASP A 22 12.17 -9.44 0.02
C ASP A 22 12.20 -8.05 -0.66
N GLY A 23 11.84 -6.99 0.09
CA GLY A 23 11.77 -5.63 -0.42
C GLY A 23 10.54 -5.32 -1.29
N LYS A 24 9.59 -6.26 -1.40
CA LYS A 24 8.35 -6.10 -2.15
C LYS A 24 7.13 -6.07 -1.22
N PRO A 25 6.11 -5.25 -1.53
CA PRO A 25 4.79 -5.29 -0.86
C PRO A 25 4.25 -6.71 -0.71
N HIS A 26 3.88 -7.08 0.51
CA HIS A 26 3.31 -8.39 0.83
C HIS A 26 2.24 -8.29 1.92
N ARG A 27 1.25 -9.20 1.92
CA ARG A 27 0.09 -9.20 2.83
C ARG A 27 -0.61 -7.84 2.85
N GLN A 28 -1.09 -7.37 4.00
CA GLN A 28 -1.79 -6.09 4.08
C GLN A 28 -0.83 -4.92 3.97
N GLY A 29 -1.25 -3.97 3.13
CA GLY A 29 -0.57 -2.70 2.97
C GLY A 29 -1.52 -1.58 2.59
N PHE A 30 -0.99 -0.38 2.74
CA PHE A 30 -1.59 0.89 2.41
C PHE A 30 -0.67 1.58 1.42
N LEU A 31 -1.15 1.83 0.20
CA LEU A 31 -0.46 2.57 -0.84
C LEU A 31 -1.13 3.93 -1.02
N LYS A 32 -0.37 4.99 -0.78
CA LYS A 32 -0.74 6.38 -1.03
C LYS A 32 -0.02 6.87 -2.26
N TYR A 33 -0.77 7.24 -3.28
CA TYR A 33 -0.25 7.88 -4.46
C TYR A 33 0.00 9.37 -4.21
N TYR A 34 0.96 9.94 -4.93
CA TYR A 34 1.28 11.37 -4.86
C TYR A 34 0.06 12.26 -5.19
N ASN A 35 -0.89 11.75 -5.98
CA ASN A 35 -2.13 12.44 -6.34
C ASN A 35 -3.18 12.47 -5.22
N GLY A 36 -2.85 11.95 -4.04
CA GLY A 36 -3.73 11.87 -2.88
C GLY A 36 -4.66 10.65 -2.86
N LYS A 37 -4.60 9.77 -3.85
CA LYS A 37 -5.37 8.52 -3.83
C LYS A 37 -4.74 7.53 -2.87
N GLU A 38 -5.57 6.87 -2.09
CA GLU A 38 -5.15 5.91 -1.07
C GLU A 38 -5.80 4.56 -1.36
N PHE A 39 -5.00 3.50 -1.27
CA PHE A 39 -5.39 2.13 -1.58
C PHE A 39 -4.98 1.24 -0.42
N ILE A 40 -5.96 0.59 0.18
CA ILE A 40 -5.73 -0.41 1.22
C ILE A 40 -6.07 -1.77 0.62
N GLY A 41 -5.19 -2.75 0.81
CA GLY A 41 -5.50 -4.11 0.43
C GLY A 41 -4.34 -5.06 0.61
N GLU A 42 -4.50 -6.25 0.05
CA GLU A 42 -3.49 -7.29 0.07
C GLU A 42 -2.52 -7.13 -1.10
N PHE A 43 -1.24 -7.35 -0.84
CA PHE A 43 -0.16 -7.34 -1.81
C PHE A 43 0.52 -8.71 -1.79
N ARG A 44 0.93 -9.20 -2.94
CA ARG A 44 1.69 -10.44 -3.06
C ARG A 44 2.72 -10.27 -4.16
N ASP A 45 3.99 -10.57 -3.82
CA ASP A 45 5.11 -10.43 -4.75
C ASP A 45 5.27 -9.02 -5.35
N GLY A 46 4.81 -7.99 -4.64
CA GLY A 46 4.82 -6.59 -5.08
C GLY A 46 3.64 -6.19 -5.95
N GLU A 47 2.74 -7.12 -6.27
CA GLU A 47 1.51 -6.84 -6.99
C GLU A 47 0.34 -6.70 -6.00
N TYR A 48 -0.58 -5.79 -6.32
CA TYR A 48 -1.81 -5.65 -5.56
C TYR A 48 -2.74 -6.83 -5.88
N VAL A 49 -3.01 -7.67 -4.87
CA VAL A 49 -3.88 -8.86 -4.98
C VAL A 49 -5.20 -8.67 -4.20
N GLY A 50 -5.29 -7.60 -3.40
CA GLY A 50 -6.48 -7.28 -2.65
C GLY A 50 -7.67 -7.00 -3.55
N GLU A 51 -8.84 -7.50 -3.14
CA GLU A 51 -10.14 -7.07 -3.66
C GLU A 51 -10.54 -5.66 -3.19
N GLY A 52 -9.56 -4.84 -2.78
CA GLY A 52 -9.84 -3.56 -2.17
C GLY A 52 -10.40 -2.62 -3.23
N LYS A 53 -11.67 -2.32 -3.04
CA LYS A 53 -12.34 -1.22 -3.71
C LYS A 53 -11.41 -0.01 -3.63
N PRO A 54 -11.16 0.72 -4.74
CA PRO A 54 -10.52 2.02 -4.61
C PRO A 54 -11.34 2.78 -3.57
N SER A 55 -10.71 3.19 -2.46
CA SER A 55 -11.38 3.99 -1.44
C SER A 55 -11.52 5.41 -2.02
N ILE A 56 -12.35 5.55 -3.04
CA ILE A 56 -12.75 6.82 -3.65
C ILE A 56 -13.99 7.41 -2.97
N GLU A 57 -14.31 6.98 -1.75
CA GLU A 57 -15.28 7.68 -0.89
C GLU A 57 -14.69 8.93 -0.21
N ALA A 58 -13.92 9.72 -0.97
CA ALA A 58 -13.58 11.10 -0.62
C ALA A 58 -13.87 12.07 -1.78
N ALA A 59 -14.85 11.72 -2.62
CA ALA A 59 -15.47 12.64 -3.57
C ALA A 59 -16.96 12.77 -3.29
N ARG A 60 -17.31 13.34 -2.14
CA ARG A 60 -18.55 14.11 -2.00
C ARG A 60 -18.40 15.22 -0.97
#